data_AF-A0A2B9PJI9-F1
#
_entry.id   AF-A0A2B9PJI9-F1
#
_cell.length_a   1.000
_cell.length_b   1.000
_cell.length_c   1.000
_cell.angle_alpha   90.00
_cell.angle_beta   90.00
_cell.angle_gamma   90.00
#
_symmetry.space_group_name_H-M   'P 1'
#
loop_
_entity.id
_entity.type
_entity.pdbx_description
1 polymer ?
#
loop_
_entity_poly.entity_id
_entity_poly.type
_entity_poly.pdbx_seq_one_letter_code
_entity_poly.pdbx_strand_id
1 'polypeptide(L)'
;MNENRIKILAISGSLRKNSSNTNVLYAISNLKSENIDFQFYEGLEHLPYFSPEADTDDPPASVKDLREQLKLADGVIICTPEYARGVPGVLKNALDWVVSSGEFMNKPVA
;
A
#
# COMPACT_ATOMS: atom_id res chain seq x y z
N MET A 1 -11.54 -24.82 13.40
CA MET A 1 -11.50 -23.89 12.25
C MET A 1 -10.65 -22.71 12.69
N ASN A 2 -9.33 -22.85 12.67
CA ASN A 2 -8.41 -21.76 12.98
C ASN A 2 -7.76 -21.36 11.66
N GLU A 3 -8.27 -20.33 11.00
CA GLU A 3 -7.66 -19.83 9.76
C GLU A 3 -7.37 -18.34 9.89
N ASN A 4 -6.36 -17.99 10.71
CA ASN A 4 -5.72 -16.68 10.58
C ASN A 4 -4.88 -16.72 9.31
N ARG A 5 -5.51 -16.42 8.16
CA ARG A 5 -4.80 -16.21 6.90
C ARG A 5 -3.93 -14.97 7.02
N ILE A 6 -2.72 -15.04 6.48
CA ILE A 6 -1.77 -13.93 6.46
C ILE A 6 -2.30 -12.89 5.47
N LYS A 7 -2.59 -11.68 5.93
CA LYS A 7 -3.07 -10.58 5.09
C LYS A 7 -1.90 -9.83 4.48
N ILE A 8 -1.86 -9.76 3.16
CA ILE A 8 -0.85 -9.01 2.41
C ILE A 8 -1.51 -7.85 1.69
N LEU A 9 -1.10 -6.63 2.02
CA LEU A 9 -1.50 -5.44 1.27
C LEU A 9 -0.61 -5.30 0.03
N ALA A 10 -1.18 -5.43 -1.16
CA ALA A 10 -0.51 -5.26 -2.44
C ALA A 10 -0.71 -3.82 -2.94
N ILE A 11 0.37 -3.08 -3.15
CA ILE A 11 0.36 -1.68 -3.60
C ILE A 11 1.07 -1.57 -4.95
N SER A 12 0.33 -1.13 -5.97
CA SER A 12 0.92 -0.78 -7.27
C SER A 12 1.34 0.68 -7.27
N GLY A 13 2.62 0.97 -7.50
CA GLY A 13 3.12 2.36 -7.60
C GLY A 13 2.70 3.11 -8.86
N SER A 14 1.78 2.55 -9.67
CA SER A 14 1.30 3.14 -10.92
C SER A 14 -0.22 3.18 -10.96
N LEU A 15 -0.78 4.37 -11.24
CA LEU A 15 -2.21 4.62 -11.43
C LEU A 15 -2.74 4.24 -12.83
N ARG A 16 -1.86 3.83 -13.76
CA ARG A 16 -2.30 3.47 -15.11
C ARG A 16 -3.19 2.22 -15.07
N LYS A 17 -4.36 2.30 -15.70
CA LYS A 17 -5.33 1.19 -15.83
C LYS A 17 -4.70 -0.14 -16.28
N ASN A 18 -3.75 -0.09 -17.21
CA ASN A 18 -3.07 -1.28 -17.76
C ASN A 18 -1.59 -1.34 -17.29
N SER A 19 -1.34 -1.11 -16.01
CA SER A 19 0.02 -1.15 -15.44
C SER A 19 0.59 -2.58 -15.42
N SER A 20 1.79 -2.76 -15.97
CA SER A 20 2.55 -4.01 -15.82
C SER A 20 2.83 -4.36 -14.36
N ASN A 21 2.99 -3.36 -13.49
CA ASN A 21 3.23 -3.58 -12.06
C ASN A 21 1.99 -4.14 -11.35
N THR A 22 0.81 -3.63 -11.71
CA THR A 22 -0.45 -4.18 -11.20
C THR A 22 -0.63 -5.63 -11.68
N ASN A 23 -0.31 -5.92 -12.95
CA ASN A 23 -0.37 -7.28 -13.49
C ASN A 23 0.61 -8.24 -12.80
N VAL A 24 1.80 -7.77 -12.41
CA VAL A 24 2.75 -8.59 -11.62
C VAL A 24 2.16 -8.92 -10.25
N LEU A 25 1.54 -7.96 -9.55
CA LEU A 25 0.87 -8.25 -8.27
C LEU A 25 -0.26 -9.27 -8.43
N TYR A 26 -1.09 -9.17 -9.48
CA TYR A 26 -2.09 -10.18 -9.79
C TYR A 26 -1.47 -11.55 -10.12
N ALA A 27 -0.33 -11.59 -10.81
CA ALA A 27 0.35 -12.85 -11.07
C ALA A 27 0.85 -13.49 -9.77
N ILE A 28 1.43 -12.69 -8.85
CA ILE A 28 1.89 -13.13 -7.53
C ILE A 28 0.73 -13.69 -6.71
N SER A 29 -0.41 -12.99 -6.65
CA SER A 29 -1.59 -13.45 -5.89
C SER A 29 -2.15 -14.78 -6.45
N ASN A 30 -1.94 -15.06 -7.73
CA ASN A 30 -2.37 -16.30 -8.39
C ASN A 30 -1.42 -17.49 -8.18
N LEU A 31 -0.26 -17.32 -7.52
CA LEU A 31 0.67 -18.43 -7.24
C LEU A 31 0.16 -19.43 -6.18
N LYS A 32 -1.10 -19.28 -5.73
CA LYS A 32 -1.85 -20.18 -4.83
C LYS A 32 -1.07 -20.57 -3.56
N SER A 33 -1.03 -19.63 -2.61
CA SER A 33 -0.74 -19.97 -1.23
C SER A 33 -2.06 -19.99 -0.45
N GLU A 34 -2.50 -21.18 -0.02
CA GLU A 34 -3.80 -21.36 0.65
C GLU A 34 -3.93 -20.56 1.96
N ASN A 35 -2.81 -20.07 2.50
CA ASN A 35 -2.72 -19.35 3.77
C ASN A 35 -2.55 -17.83 3.61
N ILE A 36 -2.60 -17.28 2.39
CA ILE A 36 -2.41 -15.84 2.14
C ILE A 36 -3.69 -15.21 1.58
N ASP A 37 -4.10 -14.10 2.17
CA ASP A 37 -5.17 -13.23 1.67
C ASP A 37 -4.55 -11.94 1.09
N PHE A 38 -4.68 -11.74 -0.22
CA PHE A 38 -4.16 -10.55 -0.89
C PHE A 38 -5.22 -9.46 -0.98
N GLN A 39 -4.90 -8.29 -0.45
CA GLN A 39 -5.74 -7.09 -0.54
C GLN A 39 -5.05 -6.04 -1.40
N PHE A 40 -5.69 -5.62 -2.49
CA PHE A 40 -5.11 -4.63 -3.40
C PHE A 40 -5.52 -3.23 -2.97
N TYR A 41 -4.53 -2.36 -2.74
CA TYR A 41 -4.78 -0.97 -2.38
C TYR A 41 -4.95 -0.11 -3.65
N GLU A 42 -6.15 0.41 -3.86
CA GLU A 42 -6.52 1.24 -5.01
C GLU A 42 -6.64 2.74 -4.65
N GLY A 43 -6.44 3.09 -3.37
CA GLY A 43 -6.67 4.44 -2.85
C GLY A 43 -5.59 5.49 -3.17
N LEU A 44 -4.48 5.11 -3.83
CA LEU A 44 -3.34 6.00 -4.06
C LEU A 44 -3.70 7.31 -4.78
N GLU A 45 -4.63 7.26 -5.74
CA GLU A 45 -5.06 8.45 -6.50
C GLU A 45 -5.88 9.45 -5.68
N HIS A 46 -6.44 8.99 -4.55
CA HIS A 46 -7.31 9.77 -3.68
C HIS A 46 -6.56 10.41 -2.51
N LEU A 47 -5.25 10.14 -2.37
CA LEU A 47 -4.43 10.73 -1.32
C LEU A 47 -4.14 12.20 -1.65
N PRO A 48 -4.43 13.14 -0.74
CA PRO A 48 -3.98 14.52 -0.90
C PRO A 48 -2.46 14.59 -0.89
N TYR A 49 -1.89 15.69 -1.37
CA TYR A 49 -0.46 15.95 -1.16
C TYR A 49 -0.14 15.98 0.33
N PHE A 50 0.96 15.35 0.70
CA PHE A 50 1.44 15.32 2.07
C PHE A 50 1.56 16.74 2.64
N SER A 51 0.98 16.93 3.83
CA SER A 51 1.09 18.17 4.61
C SER A 51 1.29 17.82 6.08
N PRO A 52 2.42 18.24 6.70
CA PRO A 52 2.67 18.03 8.12
C PRO A 52 1.58 18.62 9.03
N GLU A 53 0.90 19.69 8.60
CA GLU A 53 -0.18 20.32 9.38
C GLU A 53 -1.46 19.49 9.40
N ALA A 54 -1.71 18.73 8.32
CA ALA A 54 -2.86 17.83 8.22
C ALA A 54 -2.53 16.41 8.71
N ASP A 55 -1.27 16.13 9.02
CA ASP A 55 -0.80 14.87 9.58
C ASP A 55 -1.01 14.85 11.11
N THR A 56 -2.25 14.63 11.51
CA THR A 56 -2.70 14.62 12.91
C THR A 56 -3.37 13.29 13.26
N ASP A 57 -3.91 13.17 14.48
CA ASP A 57 -4.73 12.03 14.91
C ASP A 57 -6.05 11.89 14.11
N ASP A 58 -6.50 12.95 13.43
CA ASP A 58 -7.66 12.96 12.55
C ASP A 58 -7.27 13.47 11.14
N PRO A 59 -6.53 12.65 10.36
CA PRO A 59 -6.09 13.03 9.02
C PRO A 59 -7.24 12.94 8.00
N PRO A 60 -7.05 13.40 6.75
CA PRO A 60 -8.03 13.22 5.68
C PRO A 60 -8.50 11.76 5.54
N ALA A 61 -9.77 11.55 5.17
CA ALA A 61 -10.39 10.23 5.17
C ALA A 61 -9.63 9.18 4.32
N SER A 62 -9.05 9.57 3.19
CA SER A 62 -8.24 8.67 2.35
C SER A 62 -6.91 8.28 3.00
N VAL A 63 -6.32 9.16 3.81
CA VAL A 63 -5.12 8.85 4.62
C VAL A 63 -5.49 7.91 5.76
N LYS A 64 -6.63 8.14 6.42
CA LYS A 64 -7.14 7.24 7.46
C LYS A 64 -7.39 5.82 6.91
N ASP A 65 -7.95 5.72 5.71
CA ASP A 65 -8.12 4.43 5.03
C ASP A 65 -6.77 3.76 4.75
N LEU A 66 -5.79 4.46 4.17
CA LEU A 66 -4.44 3.91 3.96
C LEU A 66 -3.84 3.34 5.26
N ARG A 67 -3.91 4.10 6.35
CA ARG A 67 -3.40 3.68 7.67
C ARG A 67 -4.12 2.45 8.21
N GLU A 68 -5.45 2.40 8.07
CA GLU A 68 -6.23 1.24 8.52
C GLU A 68 -5.89 -0.02 7.70
N GLN A 69 -5.76 0.09 6.38
CA GLN A 69 -5.34 -1.04 5.54
C GLN A 69 -3.94 -1.55 5.93
N LEU A 70 -3.00 -0.65 6.20
CA LEU A 70 -1.66 -1.01 6.66
C LEU A 70 -1.65 -1.65 8.05
N LYS A 71 -2.50 -1.17 8.95
CA LYS A 71 -2.67 -1.72 10.30
C LYS A 71 -3.23 -3.13 10.27
N LEU A 72 -4.20 -3.40 9.39
CA LEU A 72 -4.84 -4.70 9.22
C LEU A 72 -3.97 -5.74 8.50
N ALA A 73 -2.98 -5.29 7.73
CA ALA A 73 -2.09 -6.17 6.98
C ALA A 73 -1.00 -6.78 7.88
N ASP A 74 -0.65 -8.04 7.65
CA ASP A 74 0.50 -8.71 8.27
C ASP A 74 1.81 -8.40 7.52
N GLY A 75 1.72 -8.06 6.23
CA GLY A 75 2.84 -7.65 5.38
C GLY A 75 2.39 -6.84 4.17
N VAL A 76 3.34 -6.24 3.46
CA VAL A 76 3.08 -5.38 2.29
C VAL A 76 3.95 -5.81 1.12
N ILE A 77 3.39 -5.82 -0.08
CA ILE A 77 4.16 -5.98 -1.32
C ILE A 77 3.97 -4.74 -2.18
N ILE A 78 5.07 -4.12 -2.59
CA ILE A 78 5.06 -2.92 -3.44
C ILE A 78 5.66 -3.27 -4.80
N CYS A 79 4.83 -3.21 -5.85
CA CYS A 79 5.32 -3.31 -7.22
C CYS A 79 5.21 -1.93 -7.89
N THR A 80 6.34 -1.31 -8.22
CA THR A 80 6.38 0.07 -8.68
C THR A 80 7.26 0.24 -9.92
N PRO A 81 6.84 1.05 -10.91
CA PRO A 81 7.77 1.49 -11.96
C PRO A 81 8.81 2.44 -11.38
N GLU A 82 9.85 2.72 -12.17
CA GLU A 82 10.78 3.81 -11.94
C GLU A 82 10.38 5.02 -12.79
N TYR A 83 10.18 6.18 -12.18
CA TYR A 83 9.98 7.45 -12.88
C TYR A 83 11.11 8.41 -12.54
N ALA A 84 11.76 8.95 -13.57
CA ALA A 84 12.88 9.89 -13.43
C ALA A 84 14.00 9.40 -12.49
N ARG A 85 14.36 8.11 -12.56
CA ARG A 85 15.36 7.46 -11.69
C ARG A 85 14.98 7.45 -10.20
N GLY A 86 13.68 7.44 -9.91
CA GLY A 86 13.18 7.40 -8.54
C GLY A 86 11.81 6.75 -8.41
N VAL A 87 11.32 6.77 -7.18
CA VAL A 87 9.99 6.29 -6.81
C VAL A 87 8.93 7.24 -7.41
N PRO A 88 7.83 6.72 -7.99
CA PRO A 88 6.73 7.55 -8.47
C PRO A 88 6.21 8.48 -7.38
N GLY A 89 5.95 9.74 -7.74
CA GLY A 89 5.54 10.77 -6.77
C GLY A 89 4.31 10.38 -5.95
N VAL A 90 3.33 9.69 -6.56
CA VAL A 90 2.13 9.20 -5.85
C VAL A 90 2.46 8.17 -4.76
N LEU A 91 3.39 7.25 -5.04
CA LEU A 91 3.81 6.24 -4.07
C LEU A 91 4.64 6.90 -2.97
N LYS A 92 5.57 7.80 -3.32
CA LYS A 92 6.33 8.55 -2.33
C LYS A 92 5.44 9.40 -1.42
N ASN A 93 4.42 10.05 -1.98
CA ASN A 93 3.41 10.80 -1.23
C ASN A 93 2.65 9.93 -0.23
N ALA A 94 2.26 8.70 -0.63
CA ALA A 94 1.62 7.74 0.27
C ALA A 94 2.55 7.32 1.42
N LEU A 95 3.84 7.09 1.13
CA LEU A 95 4.83 6.76 2.15
C LEU A 95 5.07 7.93 3.12
N ASP A 96 5.02 9.17 2.66
CA ASP A 96 5.17 10.35 3.53
C ASP A 96 4.04 10.45 4.55
N TRP A 97 2.81 10.11 4.17
CA TRP A 97 1.64 10.10 5.05
C TRP A 97 1.68 9.07 6.19
N VAL A 98 2.60 8.12 6.17
CA VAL A 98 2.67 7.03 7.18
C VAL A 98 3.94 7.07 8.04
N VAL A 99 4.78 8.11 7.85
CA VAL A 99 6.04 8.26 8.60
C VAL A 99 5.76 8.50 10.10
N SER A 100 4.83 9.41 10.42
CA SER A 100 4.52 9.80 11.80
C SER A 100 3.62 8.82 12.54
N SER A 101 2.72 8.14 11.80
CA SER A 101 1.66 7.30 12.36
C SER A 101 2.12 5.87 12.69
N GLY A 102 3.18 5.40 12.03
CA GLY A 102 3.93 4.22 12.46
C GLY A 102 3.35 2.86 12.06
N GLU A 103 2.20 2.78 11.38
CA GLU A 103 1.60 1.50 10.95
C GLU A 103 2.48 0.73 9.96
N PHE A 104 3.37 1.44 9.27
CA PHE A 104 4.34 0.87 8.35
C PHE A 104 5.66 0.46 9.02
N MET A 105 5.90 0.90 10.27
CA MET A 105 7.15 0.60 10.98
C MET A 105 7.24 -0.89 11.31
N ASN A 106 8.41 -1.50 11.02
CA ASN A 106 8.69 -2.93 11.21
C ASN A 106 7.73 -3.88 10.46
N LYS A 107 6.91 -3.37 9.54
CA LYS A 107 6.08 -4.22 8.69
C LYS A 107 6.98 -5.02 7.75
N PRO A 108 6.79 -6.34 7.59
CA PRO A 108 7.45 -7.08 6.52
C PRO A 108 7.06 -6.50 5.16
N VAL A 109 8.06 -6.09 4.36
CA VAL A 109 7.87 -5.46 3.04
C VAL A 109 8.71 -6.19 2.00
N ALA A 110 8.14 -6.40 0.81
CA ALA A 110 8.82 -6.89 -0.38
C ALA A 110 8.54 -6.02 -1.61
#